data_AF-A0A1M5THH7-F1
#
_entry.id   AF-A0A1M5THH7-F1
#
_cell.length_a   1.000
_cell.length_b   1.000
_cell.length_c   1.000
_cell.angle_alpha   90.00
_cell.angle_beta   90.00
_cell.angle_gamma   90.00
#
_symmetry.space_group_name_H-M   'P 1'
#
loop_
_entity.id
_entity.type
_entity.pdbx_description
1 polymer ?
#
loop_
_entity_poly.entity_id
_entity_poly.type
_entity_poly.pdbx_seq_one_letter_code
_entity_poly.pdbx_strand_id
1 'polypeptide(L)'
;MSQSKKIILRIYFIICALFVLDCLLYYFKEISLHGYYSDVVLSWLWLISSFVIIIVFWKKLLAKLFLTALLVTFAMSIIAMMLPFYTLLLSSTSLGLYQNKDLNKNYRAQIVGYGVMVNPWLEIIEKKGLFEKRIIKCTDSQLMDDNLDIKIRTAKDIIFKSETDSTITLTLFYGGPNKTIAFDKKTGNIVSQMLNIKGLTQKFGGTWYDETQKLYLTLYFEEGYDYATVNTWTGSIDKKENIDAYKAFIKDSKLILPAENSDHHAPYCEIDIQYNLLVYKCNEGFNFSDNFLNTKKTISVTKYKRITD
;
A
#
# COMPACT_ATOMS: atom_id res chain seq x y z
N MET A 1 2.02 46.94 -22.12
CA MET A 1 2.91 45.94 -21.50
C MET A 1 4.09 45.72 -22.43
N SER A 2 5.33 45.92 -21.97
CA SER A 2 6.55 45.74 -22.79
C SER A 2 6.63 44.33 -23.38
N GLN A 3 7.22 44.21 -24.57
CA GLN A 3 7.41 42.94 -25.29
C GLN A 3 8.09 41.87 -24.42
N SER A 4 9.11 42.24 -23.64
CA SER A 4 9.82 41.33 -22.74
C SER A 4 8.90 40.76 -21.66
N LYS A 5 7.97 41.57 -21.12
CA LYS A 5 7.00 41.10 -20.12
C LYS A 5 6.00 40.12 -20.72
N LYS A 6 5.60 40.31 -22.00
CA LYS A 6 4.71 39.37 -22.71
C LYS A 6 5.40 38.01 -22.93
N ILE A 7 6.68 38.01 -23.28
CA ILE A 7 7.46 36.79 -23.45
C ILE A 7 7.59 36.02 -22.13
N ILE A 8 7.94 36.70 -21.04
CA ILE A 8 8.04 36.09 -19.70
C ILE A 8 6.71 35.44 -19.29
N LEU A 9 5.59 36.15 -19.48
CA LEU A 9 4.27 35.62 -19.17
C LEU A 9 3.93 34.37 -20.01
N ARG A 10 4.31 34.36 -21.30
CA ARG A 10 4.06 33.23 -22.21
C ARG A 10 4.86 31.99 -21.79
N ILE A 11 6.13 32.17 -21.42
CA ILE A 11 7.00 31.11 -20.92
C ILE A 11 6.42 30.54 -19.62
N TYR A 12 6.03 31.39 -18.67
CA TYR A 12 5.40 30.96 -17.43
C TYR A 12 4.13 30.14 -17.67
N PHE A 13 3.27 30.58 -18.60
CA PHE A 13 2.05 29.84 -18.92
C PHE A 13 2.34 28.45 -19.49
N ILE A 14 3.39 28.31 -20.31
CA ILE A 14 3.84 27.01 -20.82
C ILE A 14 4.33 26.11 -19.67
N ILE A 15 5.14 26.64 -18.76
CA ILE A 15 5.64 25.89 -17.59
C ILE A 15 4.47 25.43 -16.70
N CYS A 16 3.52 26.32 -16.43
CA CYS A 16 2.30 25.96 -15.68
C CYS A 16 1.49 24.87 -16.38
N ALA A 17 1.29 24.98 -17.69
CA ALA A 17 0.55 23.97 -18.45
C ALA A 17 1.24 22.60 -18.40
N LEU A 18 2.58 22.57 -18.53
CA LEU A 18 3.36 21.34 -18.40
C LEU A 18 3.27 20.75 -16.99
N PHE A 19 3.43 21.58 -15.95
CA PHE A 19 3.36 21.13 -14.55
C PHE A 19 1.97 20.57 -14.19
N VAL A 20 0.89 21.26 -14.59
CA VAL A 20 -0.48 20.78 -14.35
C VAL A 20 -0.74 19.49 -15.12
N LEU A 21 -0.30 19.40 -16.38
CA LEU A 21 -0.45 18.19 -17.18
C LEU A 21 0.30 17.00 -16.56
N ASP A 22 1.52 17.22 -16.08
CA ASP A 22 2.33 16.21 -15.41
C ASP A 22 1.64 15.68 -14.13
N CYS A 23 1.17 16.59 -13.28
CA CYS A 23 0.39 16.23 -12.08
C CYS A 23 -0.88 15.43 -12.41
N LEU A 24 -1.60 15.81 -13.47
CA LEU A 24 -2.80 15.08 -13.93
C LEU A 24 -2.45 13.69 -14.47
N LEU A 25 -1.37 13.57 -15.25
CA LEU A 25 -0.90 12.29 -15.78
C LEU A 25 -0.46 11.35 -14.67
N TYR A 26 0.25 11.86 -13.67
CA TYR A 26 0.67 11.08 -12.52
C TYR A 26 -0.53 10.61 -11.68
N TYR A 27 -1.47 11.52 -11.38
CA TYR A 27 -2.63 11.21 -10.54
C TYR A 27 -3.59 10.19 -11.19
N PHE A 28 -3.89 10.34 -12.49
CA PHE A 28 -4.89 9.50 -13.16
C PHE A 28 -4.33 8.27 -13.87
N LYS A 29 -3.06 8.31 -14.30
CA LYS A 29 -2.48 7.25 -15.15
C LYS A 29 -1.18 6.68 -14.61
N GLU A 30 -0.69 7.20 -13.49
CA GLU A 30 0.62 6.87 -12.92
C GLU A 30 1.77 7.05 -13.92
N ILE A 31 1.61 8.02 -14.83
CA ILE A 31 2.61 8.39 -15.83
C ILE A 31 3.38 9.59 -15.31
N SER A 32 4.71 9.52 -15.38
CA SER A 32 5.64 10.59 -15.03
C SER A 32 6.60 10.88 -16.18
N LEU A 33 7.38 11.94 -16.07
CA LEU A 33 8.50 12.18 -16.98
C LEU A 33 9.59 11.11 -16.74
N HIS A 34 10.43 10.94 -17.76
CA HIS A 34 11.52 9.98 -17.68
C HIS A 34 12.51 10.33 -16.57
N GLY A 35 12.69 9.42 -15.62
CA GLY A 35 13.64 9.54 -14.52
C GLY A 35 13.09 10.33 -13.34
N TYR A 36 13.50 9.94 -12.13
CA TYR A 36 13.03 10.53 -10.86
C TYR A 36 13.19 12.06 -10.81
N TYR A 37 14.32 12.58 -11.29
CA TYR A 37 14.63 14.00 -11.16
C TYR A 37 13.87 14.90 -12.14
N SER A 38 13.26 14.36 -13.19
CA SER A 38 12.58 15.18 -14.19
C SER A 38 11.36 15.89 -13.60
N ASP A 39 10.54 15.17 -12.83
CA ASP A 39 9.37 15.74 -12.15
C ASP A 39 9.80 16.75 -11.07
N VAL A 40 10.87 16.43 -10.34
CA VAL A 40 11.48 17.31 -9.34
C VAL A 40 11.92 18.63 -9.96
N VAL A 41 12.67 18.58 -11.07
CA VAL A 41 13.13 19.78 -11.77
C VAL A 41 11.95 20.60 -12.30
N LEU A 42 10.93 19.96 -12.87
CA LEU A 42 9.74 20.66 -13.36
C LEU A 42 9.01 21.39 -12.21
N SER A 43 8.88 20.76 -11.05
CA SER A 43 8.26 21.34 -9.86
C SER A 43 9.03 22.59 -9.37
N TRP A 44 10.36 22.51 -9.26
CA TRP A 44 11.19 23.66 -8.86
C TRP A 44 11.20 24.76 -9.92
N LEU A 45 11.21 24.41 -11.20
CA LEU A 45 11.13 25.37 -12.30
C LEU A 45 9.83 26.16 -12.22
N TRP A 46 8.70 25.47 -11.99
CA TRP A 46 7.41 26.10 -11.79
C TRP A 46 7.41 27.03 -10.57
N LEU A 47 7.96 26.58 -9.44
CA LEU A 47 8.01 27.38 -8.21
C LEU A 47 8.85 28.66 -8.36
N ILE A 48 10.06 28.55 -8.91
CA ILE A 48 10.95 29.71 -9.15
C ILE A 48 10.30 30.68 -10.14
N SER A 49 9.72 30.16 -11.23
CA SER A 49 9.06 30.99 -12.23
C SER A 49 7.85 31.75 -11.64
N SER A 50 7.14 31.16 -10.68
CA SER A 50 6.04 31.79 -9.94
C SER A 50 6.53 33.03 -9.17
N PHE A 51 7.66 32.94 -8.47
CA PHE A 51 8.26 34.10 -7.79
C PHE A 51 8.72 35.18 -8.77
N VAL A 52 9.31 34.80 -9.90
CA VAL A 52 9.71 35.76 -10.95
C VAL A 52 8.50 36.55 -11.46
N ILE A 53 7.36 35.88 -11.71
CA ILE A 53 6.12 36.55 -12.12
C ILE A 53 5.62 37.52 -11.05
N ILE A 54 5.64 37.12 -9.78
CA ILE A 54 5.22 37.98 -8.68
C ILE A 54 6.07 39.26 -8.62
N ILE A 55 7.39 39.15 -8.75
CA ILE A 55 8.31 40.29 -8.73
C ILE A 55 8.08 41.21 -9.94
N VAL A 56 8.03 40.65 -11.16
CA VAL A 56 7.89 41.42 -12.41
C VAL A 56 6.54 42.15 -12.50
N PHE A 57 5.49 41.56 -11.91
CA PHE A 57 4.13 42.09 -11.93
C PHE A 57 3.65 42.61 -10.57
N TRP A 58 4.55 42.93 -9.63
CA TRP A 58 4.22 43.34 -8.25
C TRP A 58 3.19 44.48 -8.12
N LYS A 59 3.17 45.39 -9.11
CA LYS A 59 2.22 46.52 -9.15
C LYS A 59 0.78 46.07 -9.48
N LYS A 60 0.55 44.84 -9.93
CA LYS A 60 -0.76 44.31 -10.31
C LYS A 60 -1.41 43.59 -9.13
N LEU A 61 -2.72 43.79 -8.97
CA LEU A 61 -3.52 43.15 -7.93
C LEU A 61 -3.43 41.61 -8.00
N LEU A 62 -3.53 41.04 -9.21
CA LEU A 62 -3.45 39.59 -9.42
C LEU A 62 -2.14 38.98 -8.91
N ALA A 63 -1.00 39.66 -9.07
CA ALA A 63 0.28 39.16 -8.57
C ALA A 63 0.33 39.11 -7.04
N LYS A 64 -0.28 40.10 -6.38
CA LYS A 64 -0.39 40.12 -4.91
C LYS A 64 -1.34 39.04 -4.41
N LEU A 65 -2.51 38.87 -5.05
CA LEU A 65 -3.44 37.79 -4.73
C LEU A 65 -2.80 36.42 -4.91
N PHE A 66 -2.01 36.23 -5.96
CA PHE A 66 -1.28 34.98 -6.19
C PHE A 66 -0.23 34.71 -5.10
N LEU A 67 0.54 35.73 -4.67
CA LEU A 67 1.44 35.59 -3.53
C LEU A 67 0.67 35.23 -2.24
N THR A 68 -0.43 35.92 -1.97
CA THR A 68 -1.28 35.61 -0.80
C THR A 68 -1.78 34.18 -0.86
N ALA A 69 -2.23 33.70 -2.02
CA ALA A 69 -2.66 32.33 -2.20
C ALA A 69 -1.52 31.33 -1.93
N LEU A 70 -0.31 31.55 -2.47
CA LEU A 70 0.85 30.71 -2.19
C LEU A 70 1.18 30.64 -0.70
N LEU A 71 1.18 31.79 -0.01
CA LEU A 71 1.46 31.86 1.43
C LEU A 71 0.38 31.15 2.25
N VAL A 72 -0.90 31.33 1.91
CA VAL A 72 -2.02 30.66 2.58
C VAL A 72 -1.95 29.15 2.36
N THR A 73 -1.72 28.68 1.14
CA THR A 73 -1.57 27.24 0.85
C THR A 73 -0.38 26.65 1.61
N PHE A 74 0.74 27.37 1.65
CA PHE A 74 1.92 26.95 2.43
C PHE A 74 1.61 26.87 3.93
N ALA A 75 0.97 27.89 4.50
CA ALA A 75 0.56 27.88 5.91
C ALA A 75 -0.42 26.73 6.22
N MET A 76 -1.41 26.50 5.35
CA MET A 76 -2.36 25.37 5.47
C MET A 76 -1.63 24.02 5.44
N SER A 77 -0.57 23.89 4.63
CA SER A 77 0.24 22.66 4.58
C SER A 77 1.00 22.36 5.88
N ILE A 78 1.29 23.39 6.69
CA ILE A 78 1.94 23.28 8.00
C ILE A 78 0.91 22.99 9.10
N ILE A 79 -0.24 23.67 9.08
CA ILE A 79 -1.29 23.53 10.11
C ILE A 79 -1.82 22.09 10.18
N ALA A 80 -1.91 21.40 9.05
CA ALA A 80 -2.28 19.99 8.98
C ALA A 80 -1.15 19.06 9.46
N MET A 81 -0.65 19.28 10.69
CA MET A 81 0.43 18.53 11.34
C MET A 81 1.71 18.43 10.50
N MET A 82 1.94 19.40 9.61
CA MET A 82 3.01 19.40 8.60
C MET A 82 2.97 18.20 7.63
N LEU A 83 1.95 17.35 7.63
CA LEU A 83 1.93 16.15 6.78
C LEU A 83 1.92 16.51 5.28
N PRO A 84 1.05 17.42 4.80
CA PRO A 84 1.11 17.86 3.40
C PRO A 84 2.43 18.57 3.08
N PHE A 85 2.97 19.34 4.03
CA PHE A 85 4.27 20.00 3.87
C PHE A 85 5.40 18.99 3.65
N TYR A 86 5.50 17.96 4.49
CA TYR A 86 6.51 16.91 4.33
C TYR A 86 6.30 16.12 3.05
N THR A 87 5.05 15.87 2.65
CA THR A 87 4.77 15.18 1.39
C THR A 87 5.28 15.97 0.19
N LEU A 88 5.03 17.28 0.18
CA LEU A 88 5.54 18.19 -0.83
C LEU A 88 7.08 18.22 -0.81
N LEU A 89 7.69 18.36 0.37
CA LEU A 89 9.15 18.40 0.51
C LEU A 89 9.82 17.11 0.04
N LEU A 90 9.33 15.95 0.48
CA LEU A 90 9.93 14.65 0.17
C LEU A 90 9.74 14.27 -1.30
N SER A 91 8.62 14.62 -1.93
CA SER A 91 8.35 14.37 -3.35
C SER A 91 9.05 15.37 -4.28
N SER A 92 9.24 16.62 -3.85
CA SER A 92 9.94 17.65 -4.63
C SER A 92 11.45 17.66 -4.41
N THR A 93 12.01 16.75 -3.60
CA THR A 93 13.45 16.67 -3.37
C THR A 93 13.94 15.23 -3.48
N SER A 94 15.25 15.02 -3.38
CA SER A 94 15.83 13.68 -3.30
C SER A 94 15.65 13.02 -1.92
N LEU A 95 15.11 13.73 -0.92
CA LEU A 95 14.99 13.22 0.44
C LEU A 95 14.00 12.05 0.55
N GLY A 96 12.99 12.00 -0.33
CA GLY A 96 12.06 10.88 -0.41
C GLY A 96 12.62 9.66 -1.15
N LEU A 97 13.79 9.77 -1.80
CA LEU A 97 14.39 8.70 -2.59
C LEU A 97 15.41 7.92 -1.76
N TYR A 98 15.09 6.67 -1.44
CA TYR A 98 15.99 5.78 -0.71
C TYR A 98 16.90 5.02 -1.67
N GLN A 99 16.34 4.59 -2.80
CA GLN A 99 17.08 3.84 -3.80
C GLN A 99 16.50 4.09 -5.19
N ASN A 100 17.38 4.22 -6.18
CA ASN A 100 17.03 4.24 -7.59
C ASN A 100 17.95 3.26 -8.31
N LYS A 101 17.38 2.33 -9.05
CA LYS A 101 18.12 1.28 -9.73
C LYS A 101 17.59 1.10 -11.14
N ASP A 102 18.50 1.21 -12.10
CA ASP A 102 18.22 0.76 -13.45
C ASP A 102 18.24 -0.77 -13.47
N LEU A 103 17.13 -1.39 -13.85
CA LEU A 103 17.00 -2.84 -13.91
C LEU A 103 17.44 -3.35 -15.27
N ASN A 104 16.91 -2.75 -16.34
CA ASN A 104 17.22 -3.08 -17.73
C ASN A 104 16.75 -1.97 -18.68
N LYS A 105 16.81 -2.22 -19.99
CA LYS A 105 16.36 -1.27 -21.04
C LYS A 105 14.88 -0.85 -20.92
N ASN A 106 14.03 -1.69 -20.34
CA ASN A 106 12.58 -1.50 -20.28
C ASN A 106 12.10 -1.05 -18.89
N TYR A 107 12.85 -1.31 -17.82
CA TYR A 107 12.40 -1.09 -16.44
C TYR A 107 13.45 -0.41 -15.57
N ARG A 108 12.96 0.36 -14.61
CA ARG A 108 13.73 0.76 -13.43
C ARG A 108 12.91 0.45 -12.18
N ALA A 109 13.61 0.33 -11.07
CA ALA A 109 12.99 0.22 -9.76
C ALA A 109 13.49 1.33 -8.85
N GLN A 110 12.62 1.77 -7.95
CA GLN A 110 12.98 2.72 -6.92
C GLN A 110 12.30 2.37 -5.59
N ILE A 111 12.94 2.75 -4.49
CA ILE A 111 12.34 2.73 -3.16
C ILE A 111 12.17 4.17 -2.75
N VAL A 112 10.92 4.54 -2.49
CA VAL A 112 10.52 5.92 -2.18
C VAL A 112 9.66 5.97 -0.93
N GLY A 113 9.80 7.05 -0.18
CA GLY A 113 9.02 7.34 1.01
C GLY A 113 8.64 8.81 1.03
N TYR A 114 7.45 9.13 0.53
CA TYR A 114 6.97 10.52 0.46
C TYR A 114 6.19 10.97 1.69
N GLY A 115 6.00 10.12 2.70
CA GLY A 115 5.27 10.46 3.92
C GLY A 115 6.10 10.20 5.17
N VAL A 116 6.03 11.08 6.15
CA VAL A 116 6.71 10.89 7.45
C VAL A 116 6.09 9.79 8.32
N MET A 117 4.83 9.44 8.06
CA MET A 117 4.10 8.36 8.76
C MET A 117 3.94 7.10 7.92
N VAL A 118 4.45 7.08 6.69
CA VAL A 118 4.27 5.97 5.76
C VAL A 118 5.62 5.32 5.51
N ASN A 119 5.69 4.00 5.71
CA ASN A 119 6.90 3.26 5.41
C ASN A 119 7.24 3.38 3.91
N PRO A 120 8.53 3.47 3.54
CA PRO A 120 8.95 3.43 2.15
C PRO A 120 8.41 2.19 1.43
N TRP A 121 8.11 2.35 0.15
CA TRP A 121 7.59 1.28 -0.71
C TRP A 121 8.43 1.15 -1.97
N LEU A 122 8.35 -0.03 -2.59
CA LEU A 122 9.02 -0.36 -3.84
C LEU A 122 8.12 0.03 -5.00
N GLU A 123 8.66 0.71 -5.99
CA GLU A 123 8.01 0.99 -7.26
C GLU A 123 8.80 0.38 -8.41
N ILE A 124 8.09 -0.27 -9.32
CA ILE A 124 8.66 -0.74 -10.59
C ILE A 124 8.01 0.08 -11.70
N ILE A 125 8.87 0.65 -12.54
CA ILE A 125 8.52 1.69 -13.48
C ILE A 125 8.96 1.24 -14.87
N GLU A 126 8.01 1.21 -15.78
CA GLU A 126 8.19 0.88 -17.19
C GLU A 126 8.63 2.13 -17.97
N LYS A 127 9.72 2.01 -18.72
CA LYS A 127 10.31 3.07 -19.53
C LYS A 127 9.61 3.12 -20.89
N LYS A 128 8.99 4.26 -21.22
CA LYS A 128 8.29 4.52 -22.50
C LYS A 128 8.84 5.78 -23.17
N GLY A 129 10.13 5.75 -23.50
CA GLY A 129 10.82 6.88 -24.13
C GLY A 129 10.89 8.08 -23.19
N LEU A 130 10.21 9.17 -23.54
CA LEU A 130 10.19 10.42 -22.73
C LEU A 130 9.33 10.32 -21.47
N PHE A 131 8.48 9.30 -21.39
CA PHE A 131 7.60 9.08 -20.26
C PHE A 131 7.91 7.75 -19.59
N GLU A 132 7.54 7.68 -18.34
CA GLU A 132 7.63 6.48 -17.52
C GLU A 132 6.25 6.19 -16.93
N LYS A 133 5.95 4.91 -16.73
CA LYS A 133 4.69 4.50 -16.10
C LYS A 133 5.00 3.59 -14.92
N ARG A 134 4.52 3.94 -13.73
CA ARG A 134 4.53 3.01 -12.61
C ARG A 134 3.56 1.86 -12.93
N ILE A 135 4.06 0.64 -12.85
CA ILE A 135 3.28 -0.57 -13.09
C ILE A 135 3.04 -1.36 -11.81
N ILE A 136 3.93 -1.23 -10.83
CA ILE A 136 3.88 -1.99 -9.57
C ILE A 136 4.24 -1.06 -8.43
N LYS A 137 3.47 -1.17 -7.35
CA LYS A 137 3.73 -0.58 -6.03
C LYS A 137 3.63 -1.70 -5.00
N CYS A 138 4.71 -1.95 -4.26
CA CYS A 138 4.76 -2.97 -3.22
C CYS A 138 5.11 -2.33 -1.88
N THR A 139 4.33 -2.57 -0.83
CA THR A 139 4.59 -2.12 0.55
C THR A 139 5.17 -3.24 1.42
N ASP A 140 5.70 -2.88 2.60
CA ASP A 140 6.16 -3.86 3.59
C ASP A 140 5.07 -4.88 3.97
N SER A 141 3.81 -4.44 4.09
CA SER A 141 2.68 -5.34 4.38
C SER A 141 2.44 -6.36 3.27
N GLN A 142 2.58 -5.95 2.02
CA GLN A 142 2.45 -6.85 0.88
C GLN A 142 3.64 -7.81 0.76
N LEU A 143 4.80 -7.54 1.37
CA LEU A 143 5.94 -8.45 1.34
C LEU A 143 5.69 -9.73 2.16
N MET A 144 4.82 -9.66 3.18
CA MET A 144 4.44 -10.75 4.10
C MET A 144 5.64 -11.59 4.57
N ASP A 145 6.67 -10.92 5.10
CA ASP A 145 7.84 -11.58 5.69
C ASP A 145 7.85 -11.34 7.20
N ASP A 146 7.86 -12.42 7.97
CA ASP A 146 7.91 -12.39 9.44
C ASP A 146 9.28 -11.92 9.96
N ASN A 147 10.30 -11.93 9.10
CA ASN A 147 11.62 -11.44 9.49
C ASN A 147 11.64 -9.90 9.50
N LEU A 148 11.82 -9.33 10.70
CA LEU A 148 11.90 -7.88 10.91
C LEU A 148 13.04 -7.20 10.12
N ASP A 149 14.06 -7.96 9.71
CA ASP A 149 15.18 -7.48 8.91
C ASP A 149 14.87 -7.43 7.40
N ILE A 150 13.84 -8.16 6.95
CA ILE A 150 13.39 -8.22 5.55
C ILE A 150 12.24 -7.23 5.36
N LYS A 151 12.58 -5.96 5.16
CA LYS A 151 11.63 -4.87 4.85
C LYS A 151 12.06 -4.14 3.61
N ILE A 152 11.17 -3.51 2.88
CA ILE A 152 11.52 -2.76 1.67
C ILE A 152 12.53 -1.67 2.01
N ARG A 153 12.32 -0.94 3.10
CA ARG A 153 13.23 0.13 3.56
C ARG A 153 14.65 -0.32 3.91
N THR A 154 14.86 -1.61 4.21
CA THR A 154 16.18 -2.15 4.58
C THR A 154 16.91 -2.76 3.39
N ALA A 155 16.29 -2.78 2.21
CA ALA A 155 16.91 -3.30 1.00
C ALA A 155 18.12 -2.44 0.61
N LYS A 156 19.23 -3.11 0.32
CA LYS A 156 20.50 -2.51 -0.10
C LYS A 156 20.62 -2.47 -1.62
N ASP A 157 20.05 -3.45 -2.32
CA ASP A 157 20.00 -3.46 -3.78
C ASP A 157 18.72 -4.14 -4.30
N ILE A 158 18.37 -3.81 -5.55
CA ILE A 158 17.25 -4.40 -6.28
C ILE A 158 17.83 -5.06 -7.53
N ILE A 159 17.73 -6.38 -7.60
CA ILE A 159 18.34 -7.17 -8.66
C ILE A 159 17.25 -7.72 -9.56
N PHE A 160 17.29 -7.36 -10.84
CA PHE A 160 16.44 -7.98 -11.85
C PHE A 160 16.84 -9.44 -12.05
N LYS A 161 15.85 -10.35 -12.03
CA LYS A 161 16.08 -11.78 -12.27
C LYS A 161 15.58 -12.21 -13.63
N SER A 162 14.29 -12.03 -13.89
CA SER A 162 13.65 -12.49 -15.11
C SER A 162 12.35 -11.76 -15.36
N GLU A 163 11.89 -11.87 -16.60
CA GLU A 163 10.64 -11.31 -17.08
C GLU A 163 9.96 -12.36 -17.97
N THR A 164 8.64 -12.50 -17.79
CA THR A 164 7.77 -13.25 -18.69
C THR A 164 6.71 -12.30 -19.25
N ASP A 165 5.82 -12.81 -20.11
CA ASP A 165 4.73 -11.99 -20.67
C ASP A 165 3.79 -11.44 -19.59
N SER A 166 3.59 -12.18 -18.50
CA SER A 166 2.69 -11.81 -17.41
C SER A 166 3.39 -11.39 -16.12
N THR A 167 4.66 -11.73 -15.91
CA THR A 167 5.33 -11.50 -14.62
C THR A 167 6.69 -10.83 -14.73
N ILE A 168 7.09 -10.13 -13.67
CA ILE A 168 8.44 -9.62 -13.46
C ILE A 168 8.99 -10.11 -12.13
N THR A 169 10.19 -10.66 -12.13
CA THR A 169 10.81 -11.24 -10.94
C THR A 169 12.02 -10.42 -10.53
N LEU A 170 12.01 -9.95 -9.28
CA LEU A 170 13.08 -9.17 -8.68
C LEU A 170 13.58 -9.84 -7.40
N THR A 171 14.84 -9.62 -7.07
CA THR A 171 15.41 -9.96 -5.76
C THR A 171 15.77 -8.70 -5.00
N LEU A 172 15.20 -8.54 -3.81
CA LEU A 172 15.63 -7.55 -2.83
C LEU A 172 16.84 -8.11 -2.08
N PHE A 173 17.97 -7.40 -2.18
CA PHE A 173 19.23 -7.77 -1.57
C PHE A 173 19.42 -7.04 -0.24
N TYR A 174 19.69 -7.79 0.83
CA TYR A 174 19.81 -7.25 2.20
C TYR A 174 21.24 -7.36 2.77
N GLY A 175 22.14 -8.07 2.10
CA GLY A 175 23.42 -8.51 2.68
C GLY A 175 23.25 -9.60 3.75
N GLY A 176 22.13 -10.32 3.70
CA GLY A 176 21.72 -11.44 4.54
C GLY A 176 20.78 -12.36 3.74
N PRO A 177 19.66 -12.88 4.30
CA PRO A 177 18.69 -13.61 3.50
C PRO A 177 18.05 -12.68 2.46
N ASN A 178 18.25 -12.98 1.18
CA ASN A 178 17.65 -12.20 0.09
C ASN A 178 16.23 -12.69 -0.19
N LYS A 179 15.34 -11.77 -0.53
CA LYS A 179 13.95 -12.11 -0.88
C LYS A 179 13.75 -11.99 -2.38
N THR A 180 13.31 -13.07 -3.02
CA THR A 180 12.93 -13.05 -4.43
C THR A 180 11.42 -13.02 -4.56
N ILE A 181 10.90 -12.11 -5.36
CA ILE A 181 9.49 -11.79 -5.49
C ILE A 181 9.14 -11.77 -6.97
N ALA A 182 8.08 -12.47 -7.34
CA ALA A 182 7.48 -12.40 -8.67
C ALA A 182 6.20 -11.58 -8.59
N PHE A 183 6.12 -10.53 -9.40
CA PHE A 183 4.96 -9.66 -9.51
C PHE A 183 4.21 -9.93 -10.81
N ASP A 184 2.89 -9.91 -10.75
CA ASP A 184 2.04 -9.89 -11.93
C ASP A 184 2.01 -8.47 -12.54
N LYS A 185 2.28 -8.35 -13.84
CA LYS A 185 2.40 -7.06 -14.55
C LYS A 185 1.06 -6.34 -14.72
N LYS A 186 -0.07 -7.03 -14.64
CA LYS A 186 -1.40 -6.44 -14.85
C LYS A 186 -1.97 -5.88 -13.56
N THR A 187 -1.84 -6.64 -12.48
CA THR A 187 -2.43 -6.33 -11.18
C THR A 187 -1.43 -5.64 -10.24
N GLY A 188 -0.13 -5.87 -10.45
CA GLY A 188 0.93 -5.41 -9.56
C GLY A 188 1.11 -6.25 -8.28
N ASN A 189 0.31 -7.31 -8.12
CA ASN A 189 0.32 -8.15 -6.93
C ASN A 189 1.42 -9.22 -6.98
N ILE A 190 1.80 -9.76 -5.81
CA ILE A 190 2.77 -10.85 -5.71
C ILE A 190 2.11 -12.17 -6.10
N VAL A 191 2.71 -12.91 -7.04
CA VAL A 191 2.14 -14.13 -7.62
C VAL A 191 1.95 -15.24 -6.58
N SER A 192 2.88 -15.40 -5.62
CA SER A 192 2.76 -16.40 -4.56
C SER A 192 1.56 -16.15 -3.64
N GLN A 193 1.18 -14.89 -3.42
CA GLN A 193 -0.03 -14.56 -2.66
C GLN A 193 -1.29 -14.99 -3.41
N MET A 194 -1.35 -14.78 -4.72
CA MET A 194 -2.49 -15.20 -5.52
C MET A 194 -2.67 -16.73 -5.52
N LEU A 195 -1.57 -17.49 -5.59
CA LEU A 195 -1.59 -18.95 -5.47
C LEU A 195 -1.99 -19.40 -4.05
N ASN A 196 -1.53 -18.71 -3.02
CA ASN A 196 -1.89 -19.00 -1.63
C ASN A 196 -3.38 -18.69 -1.35
N ILE A 197 -3.91 -17.55 -1.81
CA ILE A 197 -5.32 -17.18 -1.61
C ILE A 197 -6.24 -18.23 -2.23
N LYS A 198 -5.99 -18.68 -3.47
CA LYS A 198 -6.80 -19.76 -4.09
C LYS A 198 -6.78 -21.05 -3.26
N GLY A 199 -5.60 -21.45 -2.77
CA GLY A 199 -5.46 -22.59 -1.88
C GLY A 199 -6.19 -22.40 -0.55
N LEU A 200 -6.15 -21.20 0.04
CA LEU A 200 -6.83 -20.84 1.29
C LEU A 200 -8.33 -20.74 1.11
N THR A 201 -8.84 -20.21 -0.01
CA THR A 201 -10.27 -20.20 -0.33
C THR A 201 -10.78 -21.63 -0.47
N GLN A 202 -10.03 -22.52 -1.12
CA GLN A 202 -10.40 -23.93 -1.21
C GLN A 202 -10.34 -24.61 0.18
N LYS A 203 -9.29 -24.33 0.95
CA LYS A 203 -9.09 -24.91 2.28
C LYS A 203 -10.16 -24.43 3.25
N PHE A 204 -10.33 -23.13 3.45
CA PHE A 204 -11.12 -22.50 4.50
C PHE A 204 -12.45 -21.89 4.07
N GLY A 205 -12.60 -21.51 2.80
CA GLY A 205 -13.79 -20.81 2.31
C GLY A 205 -15.08 -21.61 2.49
N GLY A 206 -16.19 -20.88 2.53
CA GLY A 206 -17.54 -21.43 2.64
C GLY A 206 -18.15 -21.27 4.04
N THR A 207 -19.29 -21.94 4.25
CA THR A 207 -20.05 -21.90 5.51
C THR A 207 -19.75 -23.13 6.36
N TRP A 208 -19.59 -22.90 7.65
CA TRP A 208 -19.25 -23.88 8.67
C TRP A 208 -20.25 -23.78 9.82
N TYR A 209 -20.50 -24.88 10.52
CA TYR A 209 -21.49 -24.96 11.60
C TYR A 209 -20.97 -25.71 12.81
N ASP A 210 -21.19 -25.12 13.99
CA ASP A 210 -20.95 -25.75 15.28
C ASP A 210 -22.28 -26.25 15.87
N GLU A 211 -22.41 -27.56 16.00
CA GLU A 211 -23.58 -28.24 16.59
C GLU A 211 -23.75 -27.93 18.09
N THR A 212 -22.66 -27.61 18.78
CA THR A 212 -22.64 -27.38 20.24
C THR A 212 -23.23 -26.02 20.58
N GLN A 213 -22.78 -24.98 19.88
CA GLN A 213 -23.21 -23.59 20.10
C GLN A 213 -24.36 -23.17 19.18
N LYS A 214 -24.75 -24.01 18.22
CA LYS A 214 -25.71 -23.70 17.15
C LYS A 214 -25.35 -22.42 16.39
N LEU A 215 -24.07 -22.26 16.10
CA LEU A 215 -23.49 -21.07 15.48
C LEU A 215 -22.97 -21.39 14.07
N TYR A 216 -23.24 -20.51 13.12
CA TYR A 216 -22.69 -20.56 11.78
C TYR A 216 -21.51 -19.61 11.64
N LEU A 217 -20.57 -19.98 10.79
CA LEU A 217 -19.39 -19.21 10.47
C LEU A 217 -19.15 -19.26 8.95
N THR A 218 -19.09 -18.11 8.30
CA THR A 218 -18.82 -18.03 6.86
C THR A 218 -17.48 -17.31 6.63
N LEU A 219 -16.60 -17.94 5.86
CA LEU A 219 -15.28 -17.40 5.50
C LEU A 219 -15.24 -17.00 4.03
N TYR A 220 -14.87 -15.76 3.78
CA TYR A 220 -14.69 -15.21 2.44
C TYR A 220 -13.33 -14.52 2.29
N PHE A 221 -12.73 -14.69 1.12
CA PHE A 221 -11.41 -14.14 0.78
C PHE A 221 -11.59 -13.18 -0.40
N GLU A 222 -11.17 -11.93 -0.22
CA GLU A 222 -11.21 -10.92 -1.27
C GLU A 222 -9.85 -10.81 -1.97
N GLU A 223 -9.87 -10.69 -3.31
CA GLU A 223 -8.65 -10.46 -4.08
C GLU A 223 -8.01 -9.12 -3.69
N GLY A 224 -6.73 -9.16 -3.32
CA GLY A 224 -5.96 -7.97 -2.97
C GLY A 224 -5.90 -7.63 -1.48
N TYR A 225 -6.59 -8.40 -0.62
CA TYR A 225 -6.50 -8.26 0.84
C TYR A 225 -5.67 -9.40 1.47
N ASP A 226 -5.01 -9.09 2.59
CA ASP A 226 -4.16 -10.00 3.39
C ASP A 226 -4.93 -10.66 4.55
N TYR A 227 -6.26 -10.53 4.56
CA TYR A 227 -7.16 -11.11 5.55
C TYR A 227 -8.35 -11.79 4.89
N ALA A 228 -8.95 -12.74 5.63
CA ALA A 228 -10.26 -13.29 5.35
C ALA A 228 -11.32 -12.55 6.18
N THR A 229 -12.48 -12.29 5.58
CA THR A 229 -13.65 -11.83 6.32
C THR A 229 -14.33 -13.05 6.95
N VAL A 230 -14.50 -13.01 8.26
CA VAL A 230 -15.17 -14.04 9.05
C VAL A 230 -16.51 -13.49 9.51
N ASN A 231 -17.61 -14.09 9.06
CA ASN A 231 -18.94 -13.73 9.52
C ASN A 231 -19.49 -14.83 10.43
N THR A 232 -19.76 -14.52 11.69
CA THR A 232 -20.48 -15.42 12.60
C THR A 232 -21.94 -15.03 12.67
N TRP A 233 -22.85 -16.00 12.62
CA TRP A 233 -24.28 -15.72 12.62
C TRP A 233 -25.10 -16.91 13.14
N THR A 234 -26.34 -16.65 13.50
CA THR A 234 -27.31 -17.61 14.04
C THR A 234 -28.56 -17.68 13.17
N GLY A 235 -29.45 -18.66 13.39
CA GLY A 235 -30.67 -18.82 12.59
C GLY A 235 -30.56 -19.94 11.56
N SER A 236 -30.99 -19.69 10.31
CA SER A 236 -30.95 -20.64 9.20
C SER A 236 -30.26 -20.06 7.98
N ILE A 237 -29.86 -20.93 7.04
CA ILE A 237 -29.18 -20.52 5.79
C ILE A 237 -29.99 -19.46 5.02
N ASP A 238 -31.32 -19.59 5.01
CA ASP A 238 -32.24 -18.67 4.33
C ASP A 238 -32.52 -17.39 5.12
N LYS A 239 -32.31 -17.41 6.44
CA LYS A 239 -32.59 -16.28 7.33
C LYS A 239 -31.52 -16.16 8.41
N LYS A 240 -30.49 -15.38 8.07
CA LYS A 240 -29.34 -15.09 8.95
C LYS A 240 -29.73 -14.03 9.99
N GLU A 241 -29.46 -14.32 11.25
CA GLU A 241 -29.74 -13.46 12.41
C GLU A 241 -28.46 -13.23 13.22
N ASN A 242 -28.33 -12.06 13.86
CA ASN A 242 -27.19 -11.68 14.70
C ASN A 242 -25.82 -11.90 14.01
N ILE A 243 -25.60 -11.18 12.91
CA ILE A 243 -24.36 -11.30 12.13
C ILE A 243 -23.29 -10.39 12.74
N ASP A 244 -22.19 -11.00 13.17
CA ASP A 244 -20.96 -10.29 13.54
C ASP A 244 -19.87 -10.59 12.51
N ALA A 245 -19.07 -9.57 12.17
CA ALA A 245 -18.04 -9.65 11.15
C ALA A 245 -16.67 -9.30 11.71
N TYR A 246 -15.68 -10.14 11.43
CA TYR A 246 -14.31 -10.02 11.91
C TYR A 246 -13.31 -10.16 10.76
N LYS A 247 -12.10 -9.66 10.96
CA LYS A 247 -10.97 -9.86 10.04
C LYS A 247 -10.01 -10.88 10.61
N ALA A 248 -9.77 -11.95 9.88
CA ALA A 248 -8.76 -12.95 10.22
C ALA A 248 -7.58 -12.87 9.25
N PHE A 249 -6.40 -12.50 9.76
CA PHE A 249 -5.20 -12.34 8.97
C PHE A 249 -4.59 -13.69 8.59
N ILE A 250 -4.05 -13.76 7.38
CA ILE A 250 -3.44 -14.99 6.86
C ILE A 250 -2.00 -15.08 7.36
N LYS A 251 -1.64 -16.16 8.05
CA LYS A 251 -0.27 -16.43 8.51
C LYS A 251 0.05 -17.92 8.47
N ASP A 252 1.18 -18.30 7.87
CA ASP A 252 1.66 -19.71 7.82
C ASP A 252 0.60 -20.75 7.43
N SER A 253 -0.26 -20.43 6.46
CA SER A 253 -1.39 -21.28 6.02
C SER A 253 -2.50 -21.53 7.06
N LYS A 254 -2.55 -20.69 8.10
CA LYS A 254 -3.61 -20.56 9.10
C LYS A 254 -4.25 -19.18 8.99
N LEU A 255 -5.39 -19.02 9.65
CA LEU A 255 -6.02 -17.71 9.86
C LEU A 255 -5.86 -17.31 11.32
N ILE A 256 -5.58 -16.03 11.57
CA ILE A 256 -5.36 -15.48 12.90
C ILE A 256 -6.35 -14.36 13.14
N LEU A 257 -7.16 -14.48 14.18
CA LEU A 257 -7.86 -13.34 14.75
C LEU A 257 -6.99 -12.72 15.83
N PRO A 258 -6.49 -11.48 15.64
CA PRO A 258 -5.71 -10.79 16.65
C PRO A 258 -6.58 -10.43 17.85
N ALA A 259 -5.95 -10.17 19.00
CA ALA A 259 -6.69 -9.68 20.15
C ALA A 259 -7.06 -8.21 19.94
N GLU A 260 -8.35 -7.88 20.03
CA GLU A 260 -8.81 -6.48 19.96
C GLU A 260 -9.11 -5.95 21.37
N ASN A 261 -8.51 -4.81 21.71
CA ASN A 261 -8.56 -4.22 23.06
C ASN A 261 -9.51 -3.02 23.20
N SER A 262 -10.03 -2.46 22.09
CA SER A 262 -10.74 -1.18 22.15
C SER A 262 -12.26 -1.29 22.14
N ASP A 263 -12.86 -2.26 21.43
CA ASP A 263 -14.34 -2.33 21.29
C ASP A 263 -14.93 -3.74 21.25
N HIS A 264 -14.17 -4.75 20.81
CA HIS A 264 -14.60 -6.15 20.78
C HIS A 264 -13.65 -6.97 21.65
N HIS A 265 -14.08 -7.39 22.83
CA HIS A 265 -13.29 -8.20 23.79
C HIS A 265 -13.04 -9.63 23.27
N ALA A 266 -12.48 -9.79 22.07
CA ALA A 266 -12.18 -11.07 21.46
C ALA A 266 -10.75 -11.49 21.83
N PRO A 267 -10.54 -12.71 22.38
CA PRO A 267 -9.22 -13.24 22.61
C PRO A 267 -8.53 -13.55 21.28
N TYR A 268 -7.19 -13.58 21.29
CA TYR A 268 -6.40 -14.08 20.17
C TYR A 268 -6.83 -15.52 19.83
N CYS A 269 -7.15 -15.78 18.56
CA CYS A 269 -7.56 -17.09 18.07
C CYS A 269 -6.77 -17.51 16.81
N GLU A 270 -6.38 -18.78 16.76
CA GLU A 270 -5.87 -19.43 15.56
C GLU A 270 -6.95 -20.35 14.96
N ILE A 271 -7.18 -20.23 13.66
CA ILE A 271 -8.04 -21.10 12.89
C ILE A 271 -7.18 -22.00 11.99
N ASP A 272 -7.43 -23.30 12.08
CA ASP A 272 -6.84 -24.28 11.18
C ASP A 272 -7.85 -25.39 10.86
N ILE A 273 -7.52 -26.27 9.92
CA ILE A 273 -8.34 -27.44 9.61
C ILE A 273 -7.65 -28.69 10.16
N GLN A 274 -8.37 -29.42 11.01
CA GLN A 274 -7.92 -30.69 11.55
C GLN A 274 -9.01 -31.73 11.31
N TYR A 275 -8.66 -32.84 10.66
CA TYR A 275 -9.60 -33.94 10.36
C TYR A 275 -10.90 -33.47 9.68
N ASN A 276 -10.79 -32.58 8.68
CA ASN A 276 -11.91 -31.95 7.95
C ASN A 276 -12.85 -31.08 8.80
N LEU A 277 -12.47 -30.74 10.03
CA LEU A 277 -13.16 -29.78 10.86
C LEU A 277 -12.38 -28.47 10.88
N LEU A 278 -13.09 -27.35 10.80
CA LEU A 278 -12.52 -26.05 11.09
C LEU A 278 -12.37 -25.94 12.62
N VAL A 279 -11.14 -25.81 13.09
CA VAL A 279 -10.81 -25.78 14.51
C VAL A 279 -10.38 -24.36 14.88
N TYR A 280 -11.18 -23.73 15.73
CA TYR A 280 -10.86 -22.49 16.42
C TYR A 280 -10.13 -22.81 17.71
N LYS A 281 -8.92 -22.26 17.89
CA LYS A 281 -8.15 -22.34 19.15
C LYS A 281 -7.95 -20.94 19.68
N CYS A 282 -8.62 -20.61 20.78
CA CYS A 282 -8.59 -19.30 21.37
C CYS A 282 -7.95 -19.34 22.77
N ASN A 283 -7.22 -18.28 23.13
CA ASN A 283 -6.77 -18.11 24.51
C ASN A 283 -8.00 -17.98 25.44
N GLU A 284 -8.00 -18.66 26.58
CA GLU A 284 -9.05 -18.47 27.61
C GLU A 284 -8.77 -17.26 28.50
N GLY A 285 -9.86 -16.60 28.94
CA GLY A 285 -9.84 -15.41 29.80
C GLY A 285 -9.49 -14.11 29.06
N PHE A 286 -9.56 -12.97 29.77
CA PHE A 286 -9.18 -11.62 29.30
C PHE A 286 -7.67 -11.48 29.00
N ASN A 287 -7.08 -12.45 28.29
CA ASN A 287 -5.68 -12.51 27.93
C ASN A 287 -5.50 -11.95 26.51
N PHE A 288 -5.51 -10.62 26.41
CA PHE A 288 -5.41 -9.88 25.16
C PHE A 288 -3.97 -9.70 24.66
N SER A 289 -3.13 -10.72 24.80
CA SER A 289 -1.79 -10.69 24.25
C SER A 289 -1.78 -11.28 22.84
N ASP A 290 -1.19 -10.58 21.89
CA ASP A 290 -0.89 -11.09 20.53
C ASP A 290 0.22 -12.17 20.52
N ASN A 291 0.68 -12.58 21.70
CA ASN A 291 1.60 -13.69 21.84
C ASN A 291 0.84 -14.99 21.62
N PHE A 292 1.31 -15.75 20.61
CA PHE A 292 0.99 -17.14 20.29
C PHE A 292 0.42 -17.95 21.46
N LEU A 293 -0.49 -18.89 21.16
CA LEU A 293 -1.10 -19.84 22.11
C LEU A 293 -0.07 -20.32 23.14
N ASN A 294 -0.01 -19.67 24.29
CA ASN A 294 1.06 -19.89 25.27
C ASN A 294 0.68 -21.17 26.02
N THR A 295 1.43 -22.25 25.79
CA THR A 295 1.13 -23.63 26.21
C THR A 295 0.91 -23.84 27.72
N LYS A 296 1.06 -22.79 28.53
CA LYS A 296 0.84 -22.80 29.98
C LYS A 296 -0.59 -22.40 30.41
N LYS A 297 -1.41 -21.80 29.54
CA LYS A 297 -2.80 -21.41 29.86
C LYS A 297 -3.78 -22.33 29.13
N THR A 298 -4.98 -22.49 29.71
CA THR A 298 -6.06 -23.25 29.09
C THR A 298 -6.46 -22.61 27.76
N ILE A 299 -6.68 -23.45 26.75
CA ILE A 299 -7.03 -23.04 25.38
C ILE A 299 -8.45 -23.55 25.11
N SER A 300 -9.34 -22.65 24.73
CA SER A 300 -10.69 -23.02 24.30
C SER A 300 -10.62 -23.51 22.86
N VAL A 301 -11.24 -24.66 22.60
CA VAL A 301 -11.24 -25.29 21.27
C VAL A 301 -12.67 -25.48 20.79
N THR A 302 -13.05 -24.73 19.77
CA THR A 302 -14.34 -24.85 19.09
C THR A 302 -14.15 -25.52 17.73
N LYS A 303 -15.06 -26.42 17.35
CA LYS A 303 -14.96 -27.17 16.09
C LYS A 303 -16.22 -26.93 15.27
N TYR A 304 -16.03 -26.64 13.99
CA TYR A 304 -17.11 -26.46 13.04
C TYR A 304 -17.01 -27.50 11.92
N LYS A 305 -18.17 -28.02 11.51
CA LYS A 305 -18.32 -28.90 10.35
C LYS A 305 -18.63 -28.05 9.13
N ARG A 306 -18.02 -28.37 7.99
CA ARG A 306 -18.34 -27.68 6.73
C ARG A 306 -19.77 -28.00 6.34
N ILE A 307 -20.57 -26.98 6.07
CA ILE A 307 -21.83 -27.14 5.36
C ILE A 307 -21.47 -27.05 3.89
N THR A 308 -21.51 -28.19 3.21
CA THR A 308 -21.54 -28.20 1.75
C THR A 308 -22.89 -27.66 1.31
N ASP A 309 -22.85 -26.58 0.52
CA ASP A 309 -23.95 -26.27 -0.40
C ASP A 309 -24.11 -27.40 -1.42
#